data_AF-A0A2N2XZW5-F1
#
_entry.id   AF-A0A2N2XZW5-F1
#
_cell.length_a   1.000
_cell.length_b   1.000
_cell.length_c   1.000
_cell.angle_alpha   90.00
_cell.angle_beta   90.00
_cell.angle_gamma   90.00
#
_symmetry.space_group_name_H-M   'P 1'
#
loop_
_entity.id
_entity.type
_entity.pdbx_description
1 polymer ?
#
loop_
_entity_poly.entity_id
_entity_poly.type
_entity_poly.pdbx_seq_one_letter_code
_entity_poly.pdbx_strand_id
1 'polypeptide(L)'
;MNFNRILVFLLFIAMLFATNEGFSQRYKPDQKIRKKFSLTKVFKKDPGRKTARKERKKNRKESRKIDKAAKYEKKAIKKYWKTRDHPDEVSTNKRVFKRMKKNLNKSDRINKGKHPDSWLKRALRPKRETKRVREKRDKRKKTFRLWKKKE
;
A
#
# COMPACT_ATOMS: atom_id res chain seq x y z
N MET A 1 -18.11 -41.26 72.26
CA MET A 1 -17.37 -40.49 71.23
C MET A 1 -18.31 -39.94 70.16
N ASN A 2 -19.13 -38.92 70.49
CA ASN A 2 -20.10 -38.33 69.53
C ASN A 2 -19.83 -36.85 69.22
N PHE A 3 -18.90 -36.21 69.95
CA PHE A 3 -18.61 -34.79 69.81
C PHE A 3 -18.05 -34.44 68.43
N ASN A 4 -17.17 -35.29 67.88
CA ASN A 4 -16.63 -35.11 66.53
C ASN A 4 -17.71 -35.22 65.45
N ARG A 5 -18.74 -36.06 65.64
CA ARG A 5 -19.84 -36.20 64.68
C ARG A 5 -20.74 -34.97 64.67
N ILE A 6 -21.00 -34.40 65.85
CA ILE A 6 -21.78 -33.16 65.99
C ILE A 6 -21.02 -31.97 65.41
N LEU A 7 -19.71 -31.88 65.65
CA LEU A 7 -18.87 -30.80 65.11
C LEU A 7 -18.81 -30.81 63.58
N VAL A 8 -18.66 -32.00 62.98
CA VAL A 8 -18.66 -32.17 61.52
C VAL A 8 -20.04 -31.82 60.93
N PHE A 9 -21.12 -32.18 61.62
CA PHE A 9 -22.48 -31.84 61.18
C PHE A 9 -22.76 -30.33 61.24
N LEU A 10 -22.28 -29.64 62.29
CA LEU A 10 -22.38 -28.19 62.40
C LEU A 10 -21.55 -27.46 61.33
N LEU A 11 -20.35 -27.95 61.03
CA LEU A 11 -19.52 -27.43 59.93
C LEU A 11 -20.21 -27.61 58.56
N PHE A 12 -20.86 -28.74 58.34
CA PHE A 12 -21.61 -29.00 57.11
C PHE A 12 -22.80 -28.04 56.94
N ILE A 13 -23.55 -27.79 58.01
CA ILE A 13 -24.65 -26.81 58.00
C ILE A 13 -24.12 -25.39 57.74
N ALA A 14 -23.01 -25.00 58.38
CA ALA A 14 -22.39 -23.69 58.15
C ALA A 14 -21.94 -23.50 56.70
N MET A 15 -21.40 -24.55 56.06
CA MET A 15 -21.07 -24.51 54.63
C MET A 15 -22.30 -24.34 53.74
N LEU A 16 -23.40 -25.02 54.04
CA LEU A 16 -24.67 -24.87 53.29
C LEU A 16 -25.20 -23.43 53.36
N PHE A 17 -25.15 -22.79 54.53
CA PHE A 17 -25.55 -21.38 54.66
C PHE A 17 -24.58 -20.43 53.95
N ALA A 18 -23.27 -20.65 54.06
CA ALA A 18 -22.27 -19.84 53.35
C ALA A 18 -22.43 -19.91 51.81
N THR A 19 -22.81 -21.08 51.27
CA THR A 19 -23.09 -21.22 49.82
C THR A 19 -24.40 -20.56 49.39
N ASN A 20 -25.38 -20.43 50.29
CA ASN A 20 -26.67 -19.80 49.99
C ASN A 20 -26.64 -18.27 50.12
N GLU A 21 -25.78 -17.70 50.97
CA GLU A 21 -25.63 -16.25 51.09
C GLU A 21 -25.01 -15.59 49.84
N GLY A 22 -24.26 -16.38 49.04
CA GLY A 22 -23.65 -15.93 47.77
C GLY A 22 -24.63 -15.65 46.62
N PHE A 23 -25.89 -16.10 46.70
CA PHE A 23 -26.89 -15.89 45.63
C PHE A 23 -27.76 -14.64 45.80
N SER A 24 -27.51 -13.84 46.84
CA SER A 24 -28.28 -12.63 47.14
C SER A 24 -27.51 -11.33 46.86
N GLN A 25 -26.50 -11.38 45.99
CA GLN A 25 -26.15 -10.18 45.21
C GLN A 25 -27.34 -9.85 44.32
N ARG A 26 -28.27 -9.07 44.89
CA ARG A 26 -29.32 -8.38 44.16
C ARG A 26 -28.64 -7.69 42.98
N TYR A 27 -28.87 -8.21 41.77
CA TYR A 27 -28.81 -7.41 40.57
C TYR A 27 -29.64 -6.17 40.87
N LYS A 28 -29.01 -5.05 41.22
CA LYS A 28 -29.62 -3.76 41.00
C LYS A 28 -29.62 -3.66 39.47
N PRO A 29 -30.77 -3.79 38.79
CA PRO A 29 -30.77 -3.50 37.37
C PRO A 29 -30.26 -2.07 37.28
N ASP A 30 -29.14 -1.91 36.56
CA ASP A 30 -28.63 -0.61 36.14
C ASP A 30 -29.85 0.25 35.84
N GLN A 31 -30.07 1.32 36.61
CA GLN A 31 -31.23 2.18 36.41
C GLN A 31 -31.10 2.70 34.99
N LYS A 32 -31.78 2.02 34.06
CA LYS A 32 -31.87 2.41 32.67
C LYS A 32 -32.46 3.79 32.73
N ILE A 33 -31.62 4.81 32.60
CA ILE A 33 -32.02 6.18 32.36
C ILE A 33 -33.02 6.05 31.22
N ARG A 34 -34.31 6.14 31.56
CA ARG A 34 -35.41 6.13 30.59
C ARG A 34 -35.27 7.47 29.89
N LYS A 35 -34.31 7.57 28.97
CA LYS A 35 -34.20 8.68 28.03
C LYS A 35 -35.51 8.62 27.28
N LYS A 36 -36.43 9.54 27.61
CA LYS A 36 -37.69 9.72 26.88
C LYS A 36 -37.30 9.94 25.41
N PHE A 37 -37.36 8.86 24.63
CA PHE A 37 -36.96 8.86 23.24
C PHE A 37 -38.07 9.60 22.50
N SER A 38 -37.95 10.92 22.36
CA SER A 38 -38.96 11.69 21.64
C SER A 38 -38.88 11.29 20.16
N LEU A 39 -39.91 10.63 19.64
CA LEU A 39 -40.00 10.21 18.23
C LEU A 39 -39.73 11.37 17.27
N THR A 40 -40.07 12.60 17.67
CA THR A 40 -39.78 13.84 16.94
C THR A 40 -38.28 14.11 16.71
N LYS A 41 -37.37 13.60 17.55
CA LYS A 41 -35.91 13.72 17.36
C LYS A 41 -35.36 12.69 16.37
N VAL A 42 -36.07 11.58 16.15
CA VAL A 42 -35.65 10.53 15.19
C VAL A 42 -35.93 10.97 13.75
N PHE A 43 -36.95 11.80 13.55
CA PHE A 43 -37.39 12.26 12.23
C PHE A 43 -36.93 13.68 11.85
N LYS A 44 -36.12 14.37 12.69
CA LYS A 44 -35.47 15.61 12.26
C LYS A 44 -34.51 15.31 11.12
N LYS A 45 -34.93 15.68 9.92
CA LYS A 45 -34.27 15.36 8.65
C LYS A 45 -33.15 16.36 8.45
N ASP A 46 -32.00 16.11 9.07
CA ASP A 46 -30.84 16.99 8.93
C ASP A 46 -30.45 17.13 7.44
N PRO A 47 -30.52 18.34 6.86
CA PRO A 47 -30.20 18.55 5.45
C PRO A 47 -28.72 18.20 5.17
N GLY A 48 -27.82 18.42 6.13
CA GLY A 48 -26.41 18.03 6.06
C GLY A 48 -26.17 16.51 5.98
N ARG A 49 -27.08 15.69 6.51
CA ARG A 49 -26.97 14.22 6.43
C ARG A 49 -27.28 13.69 5.03
N LYS A 50 -28.14 14.40 4.27
CA LYS A 50 -28.43 14.06 2.86
C LYS A 50 -27.27 14.41 1.92
N THR A 51 -26.65 15.57 2.11
CA THR A 51 -25.49 16.00 1.30
C THR A 51 -24.29 15.09 1.56
N ALA A 52 -23.97 14.82 2.83
CA ALA A 52 -22.92 13.87 3.22
C ALA A 52 -23.16 12.44 2.66
N ARG A 53 -24.42 11.99 2.62
CA ARG A 53 -24.77 10.69 2.01
C ARG A 53 -24.55 10.67 0.50
N LYS A 54 -24.86 11.77 -0.20
CA LYS A 54 -24.62 11.89 -1.66
C LYS A 54 -23.12 11.90 -1.97
N GLU A 55 -22.33 12.63 -1.19
CA GLU A 55 -20.88 12.73 -1.34
C GLU A 55 -20.18 11.38 -1.06
N ARG A 56 -20.51 10.71 0.05
CA ARG A 56 -20.04 9.34 0.32
C ARG A 56 -20.39 8.36 -0.80
N LYS A 57 -21.57 8.49 -1.41
CA LYS A 57 -21.98 7.65 -2.54
C LYS A 57 -21.18 7.94 -3.81
N LYS A 58 -20.81 9.21 -4.06
CA LYS A 58 -19.92 9.59 -5.18
C LYS A 58 -18.51 9.03 -4.97
N ASN A 59 -17.91 9.26 -3.81
CA ASN A 59 -16.56 8.80 -3.48
C ASN A 59 -16.46 7.26 -3.58
N ARG A 60 -17.48 6.53 -3.11
CA ARG A 60 -17.54 5.06 -3.26
C ARG A 60 -17.65 4.58 -4.72
N LYS A 61 -18.31 5.35 -5.59
CA LYS A 61 -18.39 5.02 -7.03
C LYS A 61 -17.05 5.26 -7.71
N GLU A 62 -16.37 6.32 -7.34
CA GLU A 62 -15.05 6.69 -7.87
C GLU A 62 -13.97 5.70 -7.45
N SER A 63 -13.90 5.34 -6.16
CA SER A 63 -12.99 4.30 -5.68
C SER A 63 -13.23 2.96 -6.40
N ARG A 64 -14.49 2.56 -6.59
CA ARG A 64 -14.84 1.36 -7.37
C ARG A 64 -14.40 1.43 -8.83
N LYS A 65 -14.39 2.61 -9.46
CA LYS A 65 -13.88 2.78 -10.84
C LYS A 65 -12.37 2.60 -10.86
N ILE A 66 -11.67 3.19 -9.91
CA ILE A 66 -10.21 3.06 -9.75
C ILE A 66 -9.83 1.58 -9.49
N ASP A 67 -10.51 0.92 -8.56
CA ASP A 67 -10.28 -0.51 -8.25
C ASP A 67 -10.54 -1.42 -9.45
N LYS A 68 -11.60 -1.13 -10.23
CA LYS A 68 -11.89 -1.85 -11.47
C LYS A 68 -10.78 -1.64 -12.49
N ALA A 69 -10.33 -0.41 -12.71
CA ALA A 69 -9.25 -0.09 -13.63
C ALA A 69 -7.95 -0.82 -13.22
N ALA A 70 -7.56 -0.76 -11.95
CA ALA A 70 -6.40 -1.47 -11.42
C ALA A 70 -6.53 -3.00 -11.58
N LYS A 71 -7.74 -3.56 -11.42
CA LYS A 71 -7.99 -4.99 -11.66
C LYS A 71 -7.87 -5.35 -13.14
N TYR A 72 -8.31 -4.47 -14.05
CA TYR A 72 -8.13 -4.64 -15.49
C TYR A 72 -6.65 -4.57 -15.87
N GLU A 73 -5.89 -3.60 -15.33
CA GLU A 73 -4.44 -3.51 -15.55
C GLU A 73 -3.71 -4.76 -15.06
N LYS A 74 -3.99 -5.23 -13.85
CA LYS A 74 -3.42 -6.50 -13.33
C LYS A 74 -3.75 -7.69 -14.22
N LYS A 75 -4.99 -7.79 -14.72
CA LYS A 75 -5.40 -8.85 -15.67
C LYS A 75 -4.69 -8.72 -17.02
N ALA A 76 -4.55 -7.51 -17.55
CA ALA A 76 -3.86 -7.24 -18.81
C ALA A 76 -2.36 -7.59 -18.70
N ILE A 77 -1.71 -7.18 -17.62
CA ILE A 77 -0.33 -7.55 -17.30
C ILE A 77 -0.19 -9.07 -17.18
N LYS A 78 -1.11 -9.75 -16.46
CA LYS A 78 -1.10 -11.21 -16.33
C LYS A 78 -1.31 -11.92 -17.67
N LYS A 79 -2.24 -11.45 -18.50
CA LYS A 79 -2.49 -11.99 -19.85
C LYS A 79 -1.27 -11.81 -20.74
N TYR A 80 -0.65 -10.64 -20.69
CA TYR A 80 0.57 -10.31 -21.41
C TYR A 80 1.77 -11.17 -20.99
N TRP A 81 1.91 -11.49 -19.70
CA TRP A 81 2.96 -12.39 -19.22
C TRP A 81 2.67 -13.85 -19.57
N LYS A 82 1.41 -14.29 -19.53
CA LYS A 82 1.04 -15.61 -20.06
C LYS A 82 1.39 -15.76 -21.54
N THR A 83 1.21 -14.72 -22.35
CA THR A 83 1.66 -14.69 -23.76
C THR A 83 3.16 -14.44 -23.93
N ARG A 84 3.88 -14.00 -22.90
CA ARG A 84 5.34 -13.81 -22.96
C ARG A 84 6.10 -15.13 -22.95
N ASP A 85 5.63 -16.09 -22.19
CA ASP A 85 6.33 -17.37 -22.01
C ASP A 85 6.06 -18.33 -23.19
N HIS A 86 4.97 -18.11 -23.94
CA HIS A 86 4.60 -18.89 -25.12
C HIS A 86 4.26 -17.98 -26.32
N PRO A 87 5.27 -17.39 -26.99
CA PRO A 87 5.05 -16.45 -28.10
C PRO A 87 4.52 -17.11 -29.38
N ASP A 88 4.63 -18.42 -29.52
CA ASP A 88 4.14 -19.18 -30.68
C ASP A 88 2.67 -19.62 -30.52
N GLU A 89 2.08 -19.52 -29.32
CA GLU A 89 0.69 -19.93 -29.04
C GLU A 89 -0.34 -18.82 -29.30
N VAL A 90 0.09 -17.56 -29.36
CA VAL A 90 -0.78 -16.42 -29.64
C VAL A 90 -0.14 -15.62 -30.75
N SER A 91 -0.90 -15.37 -31.83
CA SER A 91 -0.54 -14.67 -33.08
C SER A 91 -0.05 -13.22 -32.92
N THR A 92 0.50 -12.87 -31.77
CA THR A 92 1.19 -11.63 -31.46
C THR A 92 2.34 -11.41 -32.43
N ASN A 93 2.29 -10.31 -33.17
CA ASN A 93 3.33 -9.93 -34.13
C ASN A 93 4.71 -9.90 -33.44
N LYS A 94 5.64 -10.76 -33.89
CA LYS A 94 6.99 -10.94 -33.32
C LYS A 94 7.76 -9.61 -33.16
N ARG A 95 7.52 -8.61 -34.02
CA ARG A 95 8.15 -7.27 -33.92
C ARG A 95 7.64 -6.48 -32.71
N VAL A 96 6.33 -6.51 -32.46
CA VAL A 96 5.69 -5.84 -31.32
C VAL A 96 6.21 -6.44 -30.01
N PHE A 97 6.28 -7.77 -29.95
CA PHE A 97 6.86 -8.50 -28.82
C PHE A 97 8.31 -8.07 -28.51
N LYS A 98 9.18 -8.06 -29.53
CA LYS A 98 10.58 -7.61 -29.37
C LYS A 98 10.69 -6.18 -28.86
N ARG A 99 9.81 -5.26 -29.31
CA ARG A 99 9.78 -3.87 -28.85
C ARG A 99 9.34 -3.76 -27.39
N MET A 100 8.28 -4.45 -27.00
CA MET A 100 7.79 -4.41 -25.61
C MET A 100 8.80 -5.02 -24.63
N LYS A 101 9.44 -6.15 -24.99
CA LYS A 101 10.52 -6.75 -24.18
C LYS A 101 11.70 -5.78 -23.97
N LYS A 102 12.08 -5.02 -25.00
CA LYS A 102 13.12 -3.98 -24.88
C LYS A 102 12.70 -2.85 -23.93
N ASN A 103 11.45 -2.40 -24.01
CA ASN A 103 10.92 -1.34 -23.15
C ASN A 103 10.87 -1.76 -21.68
N LEU A 104 10.44 -2.98 -21.40
CA LEU A 104 10.43 -3.51 -20.04
C LEU A 104 11.85 -3.62 -19.46
N ASN A 105 12.79 -4.19 -20.22
CA ASN A 105 14.19 -4.25 -19.79
C ASN A 105 14.79 -2.84 -19.60
N LYS A 106 14.23 -1.81 -20.24
CA LYS A 106 14.63 -0.41 -20.02
C LYS A 106 14.02 0.14 -18.73
N SER A 107 12.73 -0.08 -18.46
CA SER A 107 12.10 0.36 -17.20
C SER A 107 12.73 -0.31 -15.98
N ASP A 108 12.99 -1.61 -16.05
CA ASP A 108 13.63 -2.35 -14.94
C ASP A 108 15.05 -1.84 -14.66
N ARG A 109 15.78 -1.41 -15.70
CA ARG A 109 17.09 -0.78 -15.54
C ARG A 109 17.00 0.59 -14.87
N ILE A 110 16.04 1.41 -15.28
CA ILE A 110 15.78 2.73 -14.66
C ILE A 110 15.41 2.55 -13.19
N ASN A 111 14.49 1.65 -12.88
CA ASN A 111 14.05 1.37 -11.51
C ASN A 111 15.18 0.86 -10.62
N LYS A 112 16.12 0.10 -11.19
CA LYS A 112 17.30 -0.41 -10.46
C LYS A 112 18.49 0.57 -10.47
N GLY A 113 18.35 1.76 -11.06
CA GLY A 113 19.45 2.73 -11.21
C GLY A 113 20.63 2.20 -12.04
N LYS A 114 20.43 1.15 -12.85
CA LYS A 114 21.50 0.48 -13.60
C LYS A 114 21.69 1.13 -14.97
N HIS A 115 22.92 1.59 -15.24
CA HIS A 115 23.31 2.11 -16.54
C HIS A 115 23.20 1.03 -17.63
N PRO A 116 22.81 1.37 -18.89
CA PRO A 116 22.65 0.39 -19.96
C PRO A 116 23.94 -0.33 -20.35
N ASP A 117 25.07 0.35 -20.26
CA ASP A 117 26.40 -0.21 -20.49
C ASP A 117 27.07 -0.64 -19.19
N SER A 118 27.84 -1.75 -19.23
CA SER A 118 28.68 -2.18 -18.12
C SER A 118 29.75 -1.13 -17.79
N TRP A 119 30.25 -1.16 -16.55
CA TRP A 119 31.31 -0.24 -16.13
C TRP A 119 32.54 -0.30 -17.05
N LEU A 120 32.96 -1.51 -17.44
CA LEU A 120 34.07 -1.73 -18.37
C LEU A 120 33.82 -1.07 -19.74
N LYS A 121 32.62 -1.26 -20.32
CA LYS A 121 32.25 -0.63 -21.61
C LYS A 121 32.19 0.89 -21.50
N ARG A 122 31.89 1.45 -20.33
CA ARG A 122 31.93 2.90 -20.10
C ARG A 122 33.36 3.42 -20.00
N ALA A 123 34.21 2.73 -19.26
CA ALA A 123 35.61 3.10 -19.08
C ALA A 123 36.39 3.07 -20.41
N LEU A 124 36.11 2.07 -21.25
CA LEU A 124 36.76 1.89 -22.56
C LEU A 124 36.16 2.74 -23.69
N ARG A 125 35.05 3.47 -23.44
CA ARG A 125 34.50 4.34 -24.49
C ARG A 125 35.40 5.56 -24.66
N PRO A 126 35.84 5.88 -25.89
CA PRO A 126 36.60 7.09 -26.12
C PRO A 126 35.75 8.29 -25.69
N LYS A 127 36.31 9.15 -24.82
CA LYS A 127 35.67 10.39 -24.41
C LYS A 127 35.46 11.24 -25.66
N ARG A 128 34.22 11.30 -26.16
CA ARG A 128 33.84 12.29 -27.17
C ARG A 128 33.83 13.65 -26.49
N GLU A 129 34.79 14.50 -26.85
CA GLU A 129 34.79 15.89 -26.42
C GLU A 129 33.53 16.57 -26.99
N THR A 130 32.79 17.31 -26.15
CA THR A 130 31.71 18.15 -26.64
C THR A 130 32.28 19.31 -27.46
N LYS A 131 31.51 19.85 -28.43
CA LYS A 131 31.97 20.99 -29.27
C LYS A 131 32.58 22.13 -28.44
N ARG A 132 31.96 22.45 -27.31
CA ARG A 132 32.42 23.46 -26.35
C ARG A 132 33.79 23.17 -25.73
N VAL A 133 34.07 21.90 -25.41
CA VAL A 133 35.38 21.49 -24.86
C VAL A 133 36.46 21.56 -25.94
N ARG A 134 36.12 21.12 -27.16
CA ARG A 134 37.03 21.17 -28.31
C ARG A 134 37.42 22.61 -28.66
N GLU A 135 36.45 23.52 -28.74
CA GLU A 135 36.70 24.94 -28.99
C GLU A 135 37.56 25.62 -27.92
N LYS A 136 37.33 25.33 -26.63
CA LYS A 136 38.17 25.83 -25.54
C LYS A 136 39.62 25.32 -25.64
N ARG A 137 39.80 24.04 -25.99
CA ARG A 137 41.12 23.44 -26.18
C ARG A 137 41.87 24.10 -27.33
N ASP A 138 41.19 24.33 -28.45
CA ASP A 138 41.79 24.93 -29.63
C ASP A 138 42.13 26.41 -29.41
N LYS A 139 41.29 27.17 -28.67
CA LYS A 139 41.63 28.53 -28.23
C LYS A 139 42.89 28.56 -27.36
N ARG A 140 42.98 27.68 -26.36
CA ARG A 140 44.18 27.56 -25.50
C ARG A 140 45.45 27.19 -26.28
N LYS A 141 45.34 26.29 -27.27
CA LYS A 141 46.46 25.94 -28.15
C LYS A 141 46.91 27.13 -29.01
N LYS A 142 45.95 27.93 -29.53
CA LYS A 142 46.27 29.14 -30.30
C LYS A 142 46.96 30.19 -29.44
N THR A 143 46.46 30.46 -28.24
CA THR A 143 47.08 31.44 -27.32
C THR A 143 48.48 31.01 -26.91
N PHE A 144 48.68 29.72 -26.61
CA PHE A 144 50.00 29.18 -26.27
C PHE A 144 51.00 29.33 -27.43
N ARG A 145 50.59 29.00 -28.66
CA ARG A 145 51.45 29.17 -29.86
C ARG A 145 51.81 30.63 -30.13
N LEU A 146 50.89 31.56 -29.88
CA LEU A 146 51.14 32.99 -30.03
C LEU A 146 52.12 33.51 -28.98
N TRP A 147 52.01 33.04 -27.74
CA TRP A 147 52.96 33.36 -26.67
C TRP A 147 54.38 32.85 -26.99
N LYS A 148 54.49 31.58 -27.40
CA LYS A 148 55.76 30.94 -27.81
C LYS A 148 56.45 31.55 -29.04
N LYS A 149 55.76 32.40 -29.81
CA LYS A 149 56.31 33.13 -30.97
C LYS A 149 56.78 34.54 -30.61
N LYS A 150 56.44 35.03 -29.41
CA LYS A 150 56.85 36.36 -28.90
C LYS A 150 58.11 36.28 -28.03
N GLU A 151 58.48 35.08 -27.58
CA GLU A 151 59.82 34.74 -27.08
C GLU A 151 60.74 34.43 -28.27
#